data_AF-B3RT15-F1
#
_entry.id   AF-B3RT15-F1
#
_cell.length_a   1.000
_cell.length_b   1.000
_cell.length_c   1.000
_cell.angle_alpha   90.00
_cell.angle_beta   90.00
_cell.angle_gamma   90.00
#
_symmetry.space_group_name_H-M   'P 1'
#
loop_
_entity.id
_entity.type
_entity.pdbx_description
1 polymer ?
#
loop_
_entity_poly.entity_id
_entity_poly.type
_entity_poly.pdbx_seq_one_letter_code
_entity_poly.pdbx_strand_id
1 'polypeptide(L)'
;MYRMNTPAEVNVTTYPELREITGSLVFNLVAGKQLTSLSLMFPNLRVIRGNQFFYGFTLLFYFNNQLLDMALPSLTRIQRGNVRIQQNREMCYHSTIKWSSLMGTNDSPDKVIAKSLRANCPSCPSRCNGYCWNSEHCQIICDNCGESGCDSNGKCCHFQCLGGCSGPSAKDCYVCRHQNYNGTCMTGCPIDTFEMEGHCFERCLQGYYIHLNSRKCVRKCPIGWTEDESTKTCVVCNNCKRECEVKDKEEITRTFTISECEVKDKEAGDIVKELENALSSVEEIEGYLDISSTPSIVSLEFLKRLKIIHGKQLARADKTGQG
;
A
#
# COMPACT_ATOMS: atom_id res chain seq x y z
N MET A 1 4.86 11.66 33.94
CA MET A 1 5.94 11.95 32.98
C MET A 1 5.67 11.15 31.71
N TYR A 2 5.48 11.82 30.58
CA TYR A 2 5.41 11.17 29.27
C TYR A 2 6.84 11.17 28.73
N ARG A 3 7.58 10.07 28.94
CA ARG A 3 8.99 9.95 28.57
C ARG A 3 9.09 9.02 27.38
N MET A 4 9.62 9.52 26.27
CA MET A 4 9.99 8.70 25.13
C MET A 4 11.26 7.94 25.49
N ASN A 5 11.29 6.66 25.13
CA ASN A 5 12.52 5.88 25.25
C ASN A 5 13.44 6.21 24.09
N THR A 6 14.72 6.37 24.37
CA THR A 6 15.75 6.60 23.35
C THR A 6 16.08 5.31 22.59
N PRO A 7 16.67 5.38 21.38
CA PRO A 7 17.11 4.19 20.65
C PRO A 7 18.05 3.27 21.45
N ALA A 8 18.82 3.82 22.40
CA ALA A 8 19.72 3.04 23.25
C ALA A 8 18.99 2.29 24.38
N GLU A 9 17.79 2.73 24.76
CA GLU A 9 16.96 2.12 25.82
C GLU A 9 16.04 1.01 25.27
N VAL A 10 15.94 0.86 23.94
CA VAL A 10 15.08 -0.15 23.29
C VAL A 10 15.84 -0.84 22.17
N ASN A 11 15.92 -2.19 22.19
CA ASN A 11 16.46 -2.98 21.08
C ASN A 11 15.55 -2.90 19.84
N VAL A 12 15.58 -1.76 19.15
CA VAL A 12 14.80 -1.46 17.94
C VAL A 12 15.74 -1.38 16.75
N THR A 13 15.41 -2.13 15.70
CA THR A 13 16.11 -2.04 14.42
C THR A 13 15.63 -0.80 13.67
N THR A 14 16.55 0.10 13.33
CA THR A 14 16.29 1.29 12.51
C THR A 14 16.54 1.00 11.04
N TYR A 15 15.67 1.53 10.16
CA TYR A 15 15.76 1.45 8.70
C TYR A 15 15.95 2.87 8.12
N PRO A 16 17.18 3.43 8.16
CA PRO A 16 17.42 4.81 7.76
C PRO A 16 17.30 5.04 6.25
N GLU A 17 17.48 4.00 5.44
CA GLU A 17 17.40 4.10 3.97
C GLU A 17 15.98 3.95 3.43
N LEU A 18 15.02 3.49 4.25
CA LEU A 18 13.64 3.30 3.81
C LEU A 18 12.95 4.66 3.61
N ARG A 19 12.65 4.99 2.35
CA ARG A 19 11.98 6.24 1.96
C ARG A 19 10.57 6.04 1.41
N GLU A 20 10.24 4.83 1.00
CA GLU A 20 9.03 4.53 0.26
C GLU A 20 8.43 3.18 0.64
N ILE A 21 7.11 3.16 0.84
CA ILE A 21 6.31 1.93 0.93
C ILE A 21 5.30 1.95 -0.21
N THR A 22 5.35 0.98 -1.10
CA THR A 22 4.44 0.90 -2.25
C THR A 22 3.04 0.39 -1.87
N GLY A 23 2.95 -0.50 -0.88
CA GLY A 23 1.69 -1.05 -0.37
C GLY A 23 1.17 -0.31 0.86
N SER A 24 0.86 -1.07 1.90
CA SER A 24 0.37 -0.58 3.20
C SER A 24 1.41 -0.70 4.30
N LEU A 25 1.35 0.20 5.27
CA LEU A 25 2.05 0.09 6.55
C LEU A 25 1.06 -0.34 7.64
N VAL A 26 1.23 -1.56 8.15
CA VAL A 26 0.39 -2.12 9.21
C VAL A 26 1.24 -2.35 10.45
N PHE A 27 0.79 -1.79 11.57
CA PHE A 27 1.40 -1.94 12.87
C PHE A 27 0.36 -2.54 13.84
N ASN A 28 0.49 -3.82 14.16
CA ASN A 28 -0.42 -4.55 15.02
C ASN A 28 0.35 -5.40 16.03
N LEU A 29 -0.01 -5.30 17.31
CA LEU A 29 0.41 -6.17 18.42
C LEU A 29 1.88 -6.64 18.35
N VAL A 30 2.83 -5.71 18.47
CA VAL A 30 4.24 -6.09 18.70
C VAL A 30 4.42 -6.48 20.18
N ALA A 31 3.93 -7.65 20.56
CA ALA A 31 4.11 -8.19 21.90
C ALA A 31 5.60 -8.42 22.19
N GLY A 32 6.08 -7.96 23.35
CA GLY A 32 7.45 -8.20 23.83
C GLY A 32 8.52 -7.18 23.39
N LYS A 33 8.19 -6.16 22.57
CA LYS A 33 9.13 -5.07 22.24
C LYS A 33 8.63 -3.73 22.75
N GLN A 34 9.44 -3.03 23.55
CA GLN A 34 9.16 -1.71 24.11
C GLN A 34 9.27 -0.57 23.07
N LEU A 35 8.68 -0.73 21.89
CA LEU A 35 8.64 0.35 20.90
C LEU A 35 7.61 1.40 21.33
N THR A 36 8.08 2.63 21.50
CA THR A 36 7.24 3.77 21.93
C THR A 36 6.91 4.72 20.79
N SER A 37 7.75 4.79 19.75
CA SER A 37 7.59 5.67 18.59
C SER A 37 8.14 5.00 17.34
N LEU A 38 7.49 5.22 16.19
CA LEU A 38 7.98 4.77 14.88
C LEU A 38 9.13 5.63 14.33
N SER A 39 9.40 6.81 14.90
CA SER A 39 10.53 7.65 14.47
C SER A 39 11.87 6.93 14.67
N LEU A 40 11.91 5.97 15.61
CA LEU A 40 13.05 5.11 15.88
C LEU A 40 13.26 4.04 14.79
N MET A 41 12.20 3.63 14.09
CA MET A 41 12.27 2.58 13.05
C MET A 41 12.39 3.17 11.65
N PHE A 42 11.59 4.19 11.33
CA PHE A 42 11.42 4.72 9.99
C PHE A 42 11.64 6.25 9.95
N PRO A 43 12.84 6.74 10.29
CA PRO A 43 13.09 8.18 10.41
C PRO A 43 12.95 8.92 9.07
N ASN A 44 13.21 8.22 7.95
CA ASN A 44 13.29 8.80 6.62
C ASN A 44 12.19 8.34 5.65
N LEU A 45 11.14 7.65 6.15
CA LEU A 45 10.00 7.28 5.32
C LEU A 45 9.29 8.56 4.83
N ARG A 46 9.19 8.74 3.51
CA ARG A 46 8.67 9.95 2.86
C ARG A 46 7.29 9.72 2.25
N VAL A 47 7.11 8.56 1.61
CA VAL A 47 5.94 8.26 0.78
C VAL A 47 5.36 6.90 1.13
N ILE A 48 4.04 6.83 1.25
CA ILE A 48 3.27 5.59 1.20
C ILE A 48 2.33 5.66 -0.01
N ARG A 49 2.50 4.77 -0.99
CA ARG A 49 1.70 4.84 -2.24
C ARG A 49 0.28 4.29 -2.08
N GLY A 50 0.11 3.21 -1.31
CA GLY A 50 -1.19 2.56 -1.20
C GLY A 50 -1.62 1.84 -2.49
N ASN A 51 -0.68 1.14 -3.14
CA ASN A 51 -1.01 0.26 -4.28
C ASN A 51 -1.66 -1.06 -3.83
N GLN A 52 -1.56 -1.39 -2.54
CA GLN A 52 -2.18 -2.54 -1.90
C GLN A 52 -2.66 -2.11 -0.52
N PHE A 53 -3.88 -2.51 -0.14
CA PHE A 53 -4.53 -2.15 1.13
C PHE A 53 -4.62 -3.34 2.07
N PHE A 54 -4.55 -3.09 3.38
CA PHE A 54 -4.89 -4.06 4.41
C PHE A 54 -6.28 -3.71 4.97
N TYR A 55 -7.30 -4.53 4.66
CA TYR A 55 -8.70 -4.28 5.02
C TYR A 55 -9.21 -2.87 4.63
N GLY A 56 -8.81 -2.38 3.46
CA GLY A 56 -9.17 -1.04 2.98
C GLY A 56 -8.36 0.11 3.59
N PHE A 57 -7.34 -0.18 4.41
CA PHE A 57 -6.46 0.80 5.02
C PHE A 57 -5.04 0.72 4.43
N THR A 58 -4.45 1.88 4.12
CA THR A 58 -3.04 2.01 3.72
C THR A 58 -2.13 2.23 4.91
N LEU A 59 -2.66 2.81 5.99
CA LEU A 59 -1.94 3.00 7.24
C LEU A 59 -2.82 2.53 8.39
N LEU A 60 -2.39 1.49 9.09
CA LEU A 60 -3.15 0.89 10.19
C LEU A 60 -2.28 0.77 11.44
N PHE A 61 -2.72 1.41 12.53
CA PHE A 61 -2.20 1.20 13.89
C PHE A 61 -3.29 0.61 14.75
N TYR A 62 -3.14 -0.66 15.13
CA TYR A 62 -4.15 -1.40 15.86
C TYR A 62 -3.58 -2.14 17.08
N PHE A 63 -4.24 -2.01 18.24
CA PHE A 63 -3.88 -2.72 19.48
C PHE A 63 -2.43 -2.53 19.98
N ASN A 64 -1.83 -1.36 19.79
CA ASN A 64 -0.47 -1.07 20.28
C ASN A 64 -0.50 -0.21 21.54
N ASN A 65 -0.71 -0.82 22.70
CA ASN A 65 -0.78 -0.08 23.97
C ASN A 65 0.58 0.47 24.46
N GLN A 66 1.69 0.05 23.86
CA GLN A 66 3.03 0.56 24.20
C GLN A 66 3.44 1.76 23.33
N LEU A 67 2.78 1.97 22.19
CA LEU A 67 3.06 3.11 21.34
C LEU A 67 2.50 4.38 21.98
N LEU A 68 3.42 5.31 22.24
CA LEU A 68 3.14 6.63 22.73
C LEU A 68 2.75 7.57 21.58
N ASP A 69 3.31 7.37 20.39
CA ASP A 69 2.97 8.12 19.19
C ASP A 69 3.16 7.25 17.93
N MET A 70 2.81 7.82 16.77
CA MET A 70 2.98 7.22 15.45
C MET A 70 3.98 8.00 14.60
N ALA A 71 4.99 8.62 15.23
CA ALA A 71 5.82 9.60 14.57
C ALA A 71 6.51 9.02 13.32
N LEU A 72 6.22 9.64 12.18
CA LEU A 72 6.87 9.40 10.90
C LEU A 72 7.43 10.75 10.40
N PRO A 73 8.54 11.24 10.98
CA PRO A 73 8.95 12.65 10.88
C PRO A 73 9.12 13.16 9.46
N SER A 74 9.58 12.28 8.56
CA SER A 74 9.83 12.60 7.17
C SER A 74 8.62 12.37 6.26
N LEU A 75 7.51 11.81 6.74
CA LEU A 75 6.37 11.46 5.91
C LEU A 75 5.66 12.74 5.44
N THR A 76 5.52 12.86 4.13
CA THR A 76 4.91 14.02 3.46
C THR A 76 3.80 13.63 2.51
N ARG A 77 3.66 12.34 2.17
CA ARG A 77 2.66 11.88 1.21
C ARG A 77 2.14 10.48 1.51
N ILE A 78 0.81 10.37 1.53
CA ILE A 78 0.06 9.11 1.40
C ILE A 78 -0.80 9.27 0.14
N GLN A 79 -0.49 8.54 -0.94
CA GLN A 79 -1.16 8.79 -2.23
C GLN A 79 -2.58 8.21 -2.29
N ARG A 80 -2.83 7.06 -1.65
CA ARG A 80 -4.09 6.33 -1.75
C ARG A 80 -4.47 5.65 -0.44
N GLY A 81 -5.76 5.32 -0.32
CA GLY A 81 -6.35 4.53 0.76
C GLY A 81 -6.63 5.31 2.05
N ASN A 82 -7.08 4.56 3.06
CA ASN A 82 -7.56 5.11 4.33
C ASN A 82 -6.54 4.92 5.46
N VAL A 83 -6.69 5.72 6.52
CA VAL A 83 -5.88 5.63 7.74
C VAL A 83 -6.75 5.20 8.91
N ARG A 84 -6.29 4.23 9.70
CA ARG A 84 -6.97 3.81 10.92
C ARG A 84 -6.01 3.71 12.08
N ILE A 85 -6.36 4.38 13.18
CA ILE A 85 -5.61 4.43 14.42
C ILE A 85 -6.59 4.06 15.53
N GLN A 86 -6.55 2.82 15.98
CA GLN A 86 -7.55 2.32 16.91
C GLN A 86 -6.99 1.38 17.97
N GLN A 87 -7.54 1.44 19.18
CA GLN A 87 -7.11 0.61 20.33
C GLN A 87 -5.63 0.82 20.71
N ASN A 88 -5.10 2.04 20.58
CA ASN A 88 -3.74 2.39 21.02
C ASN A 88 -3.85 3.32 22.24
N ARG A 89 -4.08 2.75 23.43
CA ARG A 89 -4.59 3.52 24.60
C ARG A 89 -3.62 4.55 25.16
N GLU A 90 -2.32 4.38 24.95
CA GLU A 90 -1.29 5.33 25.39
C GLU A 90 -0.88 6.34 24.30
N MET A 91 -1.43 6.20 23.09
CA MET A 91 -1.02 7.00 21.93
C MET A 91 -1.57 8.43 21.99
N CYS A 92 -0.68 9.40 21.76
CA CYS A 92 -0.94 10.83 21.67
C CYS A 92 -0.53 11.38 20.28
N TYR A 93 -0.66 12.70 20.10
CA TYR A 93 -0.27 13.45 18.89
C TYR A 93 -0.99 13.07 17.59
N HIS A 94 -1.94 12.13 17.63
CA HIS A 94 -2.74 11.76 16.45
C HIS A 94 -3.60 12.94 15.92
N SER A 95 -4.01 13.84 16.80
CA SER A 95 -4.82 15.03 16.48
C SER A 95 -3.98 16.24 16.05
N THR A 96 -2.65 16.20 16.23
CA THR A 96 -1.74 17.26 15.81
C THR A 96 -1.17 17.03 14.40
N ILE A 97 -1.66 16.01 13.69
CA ILE A 97 -1.30 15.74 12.30
C ILE A 97 -2.28 16.42 11.35
N LYS A 98 -1.74 17.24 10.44
CA LYS A 98 -2.46 17.80 9.30
C LYS A 98 -2.60 16.75 8.21
N TRP A 99 -3.63 15.90 8.32
CA TRP A 99 -3.89 14.82 7.35
C TRP A 99 -4.14 15.31 5.92
N SER A 100 -4.77 16.48 5.75
CA SER A 100 -4.98 17.10 4.44
C SER A 100 -3.68 17.41 3.70
N SER A 101 -2.58 17.67 4.42
CA SER A 101 -1.27 17.87 3.81
C SER A 101 -0.67 16.56 3.29
N LEU A 102 -0.91 15.44 3.99
CA LEU A 102 -0.40 14.11 3.63
C LEU A 102 -1.21 13.45 2.52
N MET A 103 -2.54 13.56 2.58
CA MET A 103 -3.48 12.83 1.71
C MET A 103 -4.07 13.70 0.60
N GLY A 104 -3.90 15.03 0.66
CA GLY A 104 -4.59 15.99 -0.20
C GLY A 104 -5.89 16.51 0.42
N THR A 105 -6.27 17.72 0.03
CA THR A 105 -7.38 18.49 0.65
C THR A 105 -8.76 17.85 0.47
N ASN A 106 -8.99 17.11 -0.62
CA ASN A 106 -10.28 16.47 -0.90
C ASN A 106 -10.47 15.12 -0.20
N ASP A 107 -9.44 14.63 0.49
CA ASP A 107 -9.35 13.23 0.89
C ASP A 107 -9.27 13.01 2.41
N SER A 108 -9.25 14.07 3.24
CA SER A 108 -8.75 13.93 4.61
C SER A 108 -9.75 13.61 5.73
N PRO A 109 -10.97 14.17 5.84
CA PRO A 109 -11.77 13.98 7.05
C PRO A 109 -12.38 12.57 7.14
N ASP A 110 -12.95 12.08 6.04
CA ASP A 110 -13.70 10.82 6.04
C ASP A 110 -12.80 9.58 5.92
N LYS A 111 -11.55 9.76 5.47
CA LYS A 111 -10.59 8.65 5.27
C LYS A 111 -9.74 8.34 6.51
N VAL A 112 -9.86 9.12 7.60
CA VAL A 112 -9.06 8.94 8.82
C VAL A 112 -9.95 8.57 9.99
N ILE A 113 -9.78 7.36 10.52
CA ILE A 113 -10.50 6.87 11.69
C ILE A 113 -9.55 6.80 12.88
N ALA A 114 -9.77 7.64 13.89
CA ALA A 114 -9.03 7.64 15.16
C ALA A 114 -9.97 7.37 16.35
N LYS A 115 -9.82 6.24 17.05
CA LYS A 115 -10.72 5.83 18.16
C LYS A 115 -9.97 5.08 19.27
N SER A 116 -10.45 5.19 20.51
CA SER A 116 -9.87 4.48 21.66
C SER A 116 -8.38 4.80 21.86
N LEU A 117 -8.07 6.10 21.96
CA LEU A 117 -6.75 6.69 22.16
C LEU A 117 -6.70 7.45 23.49
N ARG A 118 -5.51 7.91 23.87
CA ARG A 118 -5.33 8.65 25.12
C ARG A 118 -6.06 10.00 25.07
N ALA A 119 -6.89 10.29 26.06
CA ALA A 119 -7.64 11.55 26.11
C ALA A 119 -6.78 12.75 26.51
N ASN A 120 -5.88 12.58 27.49
CA ASN A 120 -5.04 13.64 28.03
C ASN A 120 -3.63 13.54 27.48
N CYS A 121 -3.34 14.36 26.48
CA CYS A 121 -2.07 14.37 25.76
C CYS A 121 -1.32 15.71 25.95
N PRO A 122 0.03 15.68 25.91
CA PRO A 122 0.82 16.90 25.86
C PRO A 122 0.49 17.72 24.61
N SER A 123 0.63 19.04 24.71
CA SER A 123 0.49 19.93 23.57
C SER A 123 1.68 19.81 22.61
N CYS A 124 1.41 20.09 21.34
CA CYS A 124 2.44 20.22 20.32
C CYS A 124 3.47 21.30 20.70
N PRO A 125 4.78 21.12 20.44
CA PRO A 125 5.77 22.16 20.69
C PRO A 125 5.43 23.46 19.95
N SER A 126 5.62 24.60 20.61
CA SER A 126 5.30 25.93 20.05
C SER A 126 6.00 26.20 18.71
N ARG A 127 7.22 25.69 18.54
CA ARG A 127 8.00 25.78 17.28
C ARG A 127 7.35 25.10 16.07
N CYS A 128 6.37 24.22 16.29
CA CYS A 128 5.74 23.43 15.24
C CYS A 128 4.46 24.05 14.67
N ASN A 129 4.09 25.27 15.10
CA ASN A 129 2.86 25.95 14.64
C ASN A 129 1.60 25.07 14.72
N GLY A 130 1.52 24.21 15.74
CA GLY A 130 0.38 23.33 15.99
C GLY A 130 0.41 21.97 15.27
N TYR A 131 1.37 21.72 14.36
CA TYR A 131 1.45 20.46 13.61
C TYR A 131 2.73 19.67 13.92
N CYS A 132 2.59 18.54 14.62
CA CYS A 132 3.72 17.71 15.01
C CYS A 132 3.37 16.23 15.10
N TRP A 133 4.40 15.43 14.86
CA TRP A 133 4.38 13.99 15.06
C TRP A 133 4.50 13.62 16.53
N ASN A 134 5.29 14.39 17.28
CA ASN A 134 5.43 14.26 18.73
C ASN A 134 6.11 15.49 19.36
N SER A 135 6.62 15.37 20.60
CA SER A 135 7.31 16.46 21.32
C SER A 135 8.64 16.90 20.69
N GLU A 136 9.22 16.08 19.81
CA GLU A 136 10.53 16.32 19.22
C GLU A 136 10.40 16.75 17.75
N HIS A 137 9.53 16.08 17.00
CA HIS A 137 9.41 16.22 15.56
C HIS A 137 8.14 16.99 15.14
N CYS A 138 8.35 18.15 14.49
CA CYS A 138 7.27 18.86 13.80
C CYS A 138 6.88 18.11 12.50
N GLN A 139 5.65 18.33 12.03
CA GLN A 139 5.24 17.83 10.72
C GLN A 139 5.80 18.74 9.62
N ILE A 140 6.35 18.14 8.56
CA ILE A 140 6.77 18.87 7.37
C ILE A 140 5.52 19.25 6.57
N ILE A 141 5.30 20.55 6.35
CA ILE A 141 4.16 21.08 5.60
C ILE A 141 4.64 21.71 4.30
N CYS A 142 4.23 21.14 3.16
CA CYS A 142 4.63 21.57 1.81
C CYS A 142 3.42 21.86 0.91
N ASP A 143 2.31 22.38 1.46
CA ASP A 143 1.02 22.46 0.76
C ASP A 143 1.10 23.19 -0.60
N ASN A 144 1.98 24.19 -0.72
CA ASN A 144 2.17 24.98 -1.94
C ASN A 144 2.96 24.25 -3.05
N CYS A 145 3.52 23.08 -2.76
CA CYS A 145 4.38 22.33 -3.69
C CYS A 145 3.70 21.08 -4.27
N GLY A 146 2.42 20.86 -3.96
CA GLY A 146 1.66 19.71 -4.43
C GLY A 146 2.30 18.38 -4.02
N GLU A 147 2.34 17.43 -4.96
CA GLU A 147 2.89 16.09 -4.70
C GLU A 147 4.42 16.06 -4.64
N SER A 148 5.09 17.00 -5.28
CA SER A 148 6.56 17.04 -5.33
C SER A 148 7.18 17.26 -3.96
N GLY A 149 6.44 17.88 -3.04
CA GLY A 149 6.93 18.22 -1.71
C GLY A 149 7.98 19.33 -1.77
N CYS A 150 8.66 19.52 -0.65
CA CYS A 150 9.62 20.59 -0.46
C CYS A 150 10.90 20.09 0.20
N ASP A 151 11.98 20.86 0.04
CA ASP A 151 13.24 20.66 0.75
C ASP A 151 13.17 21.14 2.21
N SER A 152 14.28 21.05 2.95
CA SER A 152 14.37 21.50 4.35
C SER A 152 14.14 23.01 4.54
N ASN A 153 14.25 23.81 3.48
CA ASN A 153 14.02 25.26 3.49
C ASN A 153 12.61 25.62 3.00
N GLY A 154 11.76 24.64 2.71
CA GLY A 154 10.42 24.85 2.19
C GLY A 154 10.37 25.19 0.69
N LYS A 155 11.47 25.04 -0.05
CA LYS A 155 11.48 25.25 -1.51
C LYS A 155 10.90 24.03 -2.21
N CYS A 156 10.04 24.27 -3.20
CA CYS A 156 9.41 23.19 -3.94
C CYS A 156 10.42 22.39 -4.76
N CYS A 157 10.27 21.07 -4.72
CA CYS A 157 11.10 20.14 -5.44
C CYS A 157 10.76 20.10 -6.94
N HIS A 158 11.63 19.44 -7.72
CA HIS A 158 11.35 19.16 -9.13
C HIS A 158 10.01 18.42 -9.30
N PHE A 159 9.28 18.69 -10.39
CA PHE A 159 7.93 18.13 -10.61
C PHE A 159 7.89 16.60 -10.77
N GLN A 160 9.05 15.98 -11.05
CA GLN A 160 9.23 14.52 -11.07
C GLN A 160 9.54 13.91 -9.70
N CYS A 161 9.79 14.73 -8.67
CA CYS A 161 9.91 14.24 -7.29
C CYS A 161 8.54 13.93 -6.71
N LEU A 162 8.54 13.11 -5.66
CA LEU A 162 7.38 12.81 -4.83
C LEU A 162 7.79 12.90 -3.36
N GLY A 163 7.12 13.78 -2.61
CA GLY A 163 7.29 13.89 -1.15
C GLY A 163 8.58 14.55 -0.65
N GLY A 164 9.40 15.15 -1.52
CA GLY A 164 10.57 15.92 -1.11
C GLY A 164 11.87 15.61 -1.88
N CYS A 165 12.89 16.39 -1.59
CA CYS A 165 14.17 16.39 -2.29
C CYS A 165 15.30 16.97 -1.43
N SER A 166 16.55 16.67 -1.81
CA SER A 166 17.75 17.33 -1.29
C SER A 166 18.16 18.57 -2.08
N GLY A 167 17.51 18.84 -3.21
CA GLY A 167 17.88 19.88 -4.17
C GLY A 167 16.83 20.05 -5.28
N PRO A 168 17.01 21.04 -6.17
CA PRO A 168 15.97 21.44 -7.12
C PRO A 168 15.88 20.55 -8.38
N SER A 169 16.83 19.64 -8.60
CA SER A 169 16.90 18.83 -9.82
C SER A 169 16.08 17.54 -9.71
N ALA A 170 15.75 16.95 -10.86
CA ALA A 170 15.14 15.62 -10.97
C ALA A 170 16.01 14.48 -10.40
N LYS A 171 17.32 14.73 -10.20
CA LYS A 171 18.27 13.81 -9.56
C LYS A 171 18.29 13.91 -8.03
N ASP A 172 17.76 15.00 -7.48
CA ASP A 172 17.80 15.29 -6.06
C ASP A 172 16.56 14.78 -5.33
N CYS A 173 15.66 14.09 -6.02
CA CYS A 173 14.43 13.56 -5.46
C CYS A 173 14.73 12.42 -4.47
N TYR A 174 14.03 12.40 -3.34
CA TYR A 174 14.09 11.26 -2.43
C TYR A 174 13.30 10.05 -2.93
N VAL A 175 12.19 10.31 -3.62
CA VAL A 175 11.33 9.32 -4.25
C VAL A 175 10.88 9.89 -5.60
N CYS A 176 10.89 9.06 -6.65
CA CYS A 176 10.40 9.47 -7.96
C CYS A 176 8.88 9.38 -8.03
N ARG A 177 8.24 10.39 -8.62
CA ARG A 177 6.80 10.38 -8.87
C ARG A 177 6.41 9.31 -9.87
N HIS A 178 7.18 9.22 -10.95
CA HIS A 178 7.02 8.25 -12.03
C HIS A 178 8.19 7.27 -12.00
N GLN A 179 9.08 7.27 -13.00
CA GLN A 179 10.13 6.27 -13.11
C GLN A 179 11.50 6.81 -12.67
N ASN A 180 12.28 5.95 -12.03
CA ASN A 180 13.70 6.19 -11.75
C ASN A 180 14.56 5.49 -12.81
N TYR A 181 15.46 6.26 -13.43
CA TYR A 181 16.52 5.72 -14.29
C TYR A 181 17.87 6.28 -13.82
N ASN A 182 18.73 5.39 -13.35
CA ASN A 182 20.08 5.72 -12.86
C ASN A 182 20.11 6.92 -11.90
N GLY A 183 19.17 6.97 -10.95
CA GLY A 183 19.06 8.02 -9.93
C GLY A 183 18.39 9.31 -10.41
N THR A 184 17.86 9.35 -11.65
CA THR A 184 17.12 10.51 -12.16
C THR A 184 15.65 10.16 -12.30
N CYS A 185 14.76 11.01 -11.77
CA CYS A 185 13.32 10.83 -11.92
C CYS A 185 12.83 11.36 -13.27
N MET A 186 12.10 10.52 -14.02
CA MET A 186 11.65 10.80 -15.38
C MET A 186 10.18 10.43 -15.56
N THR A 187 9.52 11.06 -16.53
CA THR A 187 8.09 10.83 -16.86
C THR A 187 7.80 9.46 -17.46
N GLY A 188 8.83 8.78 -17.97
CA GLY A 188 8.72 7.52 -18.71
C GLY A 188 10.09 6.87 -18.85
N CYS A 189 10.12 5.56 -19.05
CA CYS A 189 11.36 4.87 -19.36
C CYS A 189 11.85 5.18 -20.79
N PRO A 190 13.18 5.39 -20.99
CA PRO A 190 13.79 5.55 -22.31
C PRO A 190 13.42 4.42 -23.26
N ILE A 191 13.52 4.67 -24.57
CA ILE A 191 13.03 3.75 -25.62
C ILE A 191 13.57 2.32 -25.43
N ASP A 192 14.85 2.19 -25.10
CA ASP A 192 15.57 0.91 -24.98
C ASP A 192 15.50 0.29 -23.57
N THR A 193 14.54 0.71 -22.75
CA THR A 193 14.39 0.22 -21.37
C THR A 193 12.94 -0.12 -21.07
N PHE A 194 12.76 -0.97 -20.07
CA PHE A 194 11.47 -1.48 -19.61
C PHE A 194 11.19 -1.03 -18.19
N GLU A 195 9.95 -0.63 -17.93
CA GLU A 195 9.51 -0.26 -16.58
C GLU A 195 9.24 -1.51 -15.73
N MET A 196 9.78 -1.52 -14.53
CA MET A 196 9.55 -2.54 -13.52
C MET A 196 9.54 -1.88 -12.14
N GLU A 197 8.40 -1.92 -11.47
CA GLU A 197 8.22 -1.39 -10.10
C GLU A 197 8.64 0.08 -9.95
N GLY A 198 8.41 0.91 -10.99
CA GLY A 198 8.80 2.32 -10.98
C GLY A 198 10.28 2.58 -11.30
N HIS A 199 11.01 1.57 -11.75
CA HIS A 199 12.40 1.70 -12.20
C HIS A 199 12.55 1.27 -13.66
N CYS A 200 13.52 1.84 -14.36
CA CYS A 200 13.80 1.50 -15.76
C CYS A 200 15.04 0.61 -15.86
N PHE A 201 14.88 -0.53 -16.54
CA PHE A 201 15.97 -1.49 -16.75
C PHE A 201 16.11 -1.83 -18.23
N GLU A 202 17.33 -2.09 -18.68
CA GLU A 202 17.58 -2.58 -20.05
C GLU A 202 17.04 -3.99 -20.28
N ARG A 203 16.97 -4.80 -19.20
CA ARG A 203 16.42 -6.16 -19.20
C ARG A 203 15.62 -6.40 -17.93
N CYS A 204 14.59 -7.24 -18.02
CA CYS A 204 13.81 -7.63 -16.85
C CYS A 204 14.61 -8.54 -15.91
N LEU A 205 14.34 -8.45 -14.61
CA LEU A 205 14.91 -9.36 -13.61
C LEU A 205 14.33 -10.77 -13.76
N GLN A 206 15.01 -11.75 -13.16
CA GLN A 206 14.55 -13.13 -13.15
C GLN A 206 13.13 -13.24 -12.57
N GLY A 207 12.27 -14.01 -13.24
CA GLY A 207 10.85 -14.17 -12.88
C GLY A 207 9.92 -13.12 -13.48
N TYR A 208 10.43 -12.24 -14.34
CA TYR A 208 9.64 -11.30 -15.13
C TYR A 208 9.78 -11.58 -16.63
N TYR A 209 8.76 -11.20 -17.38
CA TYR A 209 8.66 -11.28 -18.84
C TYR A 209 8.53 -9.87 -19.42
N ILE A 210 9.13 -9.66 -20.58
CA ILE A 210 9.00 -8.41 -21.32
C ILE A 210 7.65 -8.40 -22.04
N HIS A 211 6.81 -7.42 -21.72
CA HIS A 211 5.64 -7.07 -22.52
C HIS A 211 5.99 -5.89 -23.44
N LEU A 212 6.36 -6.21 -24.69
CA LEU A 212 6.90 -5.25 -25.66
C LEU A 212 5.97 -4.07 -25.92
N ASN A 213 4.66 -4.32 -26.03
CA ASN A 213 3.69 -3.27 -26.35
C ASN A 213 3.58 -2.20 -25.28
N SER A 214 3.63 -2.57 -23.99
CA SER A 214 3.60 -1.60 -22.89
C SER A 214 5.00 -1.14 -22.47
N ARG A 215 6.06 -1.77 -22.99
CA ARG A 215 7.45 -1.62 -22.53
C ARG A 215 7.58 -1.79 -21.00
N LYS A 216 7.00 -2.87 -20.47
CA LYS A 216 7.03 -3.21 -19.04
C LYS A 216 7.54 -4.62 -18.80
N CYS A 217 8.17 -4.81 -17.65
CA CYS A 217 8.44 -6.13 -17.09
C CYS A 217 7.25 -6.55 -16.24
N VAL A 218 6.65 -7.69 -16.58
CA VAL A 218 5.48 -8.24 -15.86
C VAL A 218 5.80 -9.64 -15.35
N ARG A 219 5.33 -10.00 -14.16
CA ARG A 219 5.53 -11.36 -13.62
C ARG A 219 4.70 -12.40 -14.34
N LYS A 220 3.53 -11.98 -14.83
CA LYS A 220 2.61 -12.78 -15.64
C LYS A 220 2.12 -11.95 -16.80
N CYS A 221 1.98 -12.58 -17.96
CA CYS A 221 1.53 -11.90 -19.15
C CYS A 221 0.04 -11.49 -19.04
N PRO A 222 -0.33 -10.36 -19.65
CA PRO A 222 -1.72 -9.90 -19.65
C PRO A 222 -2.63 -10.84 -20.46
N ILE A 223 -3.95 -10.68 -20.31
CA ILE A 223 -4.93 -11.50 -21.04
C ILE A 223 -4.71 -11.36 -22.56
N GLY A 224 -4.74 -12.48 -23.29
CA GLY A 224 -4.43 -12.55 -24.72
C GLY A 224 -2.95 -12.77 -25.03
N TRP A 225 -2.12 -12.93 -24.00
CA TRP A 225 -0.69 -13.19 -24.09
C TRP A 225 -0.31 -14.39 -23.23
N THR A 226 0.77 -15.08 -23.61
CA THR A 226 1.36 -16.20 -22.88
C THR A 226 2.85 -15.98 -22.72
N GLU A 227 3.41 -16.57 -21.67
CA GLU A 227 4.83 -16.56 -21.36
C GLU A 227 5.62 -17.43 -22.35
N ASP A 228 6.60 -16.86 -23.05
CA ASP A 228 7.63 -17.61 -23.77
C ASP A 228 8.88 -17.72 -22.88
N GLU A 229 9.12 -18.92 -22.36
CA GLU A 229 10.26 -19.21 -21.48
C GLU A 229 11.62 -19.04 -22.14
N SER A 230 11.70 -19.22 -23.46
CA SER A 230 12.95 -19.15 -24.21
C SER A 230 13.39 -17.72 -24.39
N THR A 231 12.46 -16.84 -24.74
CA THR A 231 12.74 -15.42 -25.00
C THR A 231 12.51 -14.53 -23.77
N LYS A 232 11.86 -15.05 -22.73
CA LYS A 232 11.39 -14.27 -21.57
C LYS A 232 10.54 -13.08 -21.98
N THR A 233 9.66 -13.30 -22.97
CA THR A 233 8.72 -12.29 -23.47
C THR A 233 7.30 -12.79 -23.40
N CYS A 234 6.36 -11.84 -23.38
CA CYS A 234 4.96 -12.13 -23.61
C CYS A 234 4.71 -12.19 -25.12
N VAL A 235 4.13 -13.30 -25.59
CA VAL A 235 3.73 -13.48 -26.99
C VAL A 235 2.21 -13.59 -27.10
N VAL A 236 1.64 -13.04 -28.15
CA VAL A 236 0.19 -13.05 -28.37
C VAL A 236 -0.29 -14.49 -28.60
N CYS A 237 -1.41 -14.87 -27.99
CA CYS A 237 -2.04 -16.17 -28.20
C CYS A 237 -3.56 -16.04 -28.36
N ASN A 238 -4.12 -16.93 -29.18
CA ASN A 238 -5.57 -17.08 -29.32
C ASN A 238 -6.04 -18.14 -28.31
N ASN A 239 -6.96 -17.79 -27.41
CA ASN A 239 -7.50 -18.67 -26.35
C ASN A 239 -6.46 -19.20 -25.34
N CYS A 240 -5.58 -18.33 -24.84
CA CYS A 240 -4.65 -18.68 -23.77
C CYS A 240 -5.43 -19.09 -22.51
N LYS A 241 -5.28 -20.34 -22.06
CA LYS A 241 -5.83 -20.78 -20.78
C LYS A 241 -4.96 -20.21 -19.67
N ARG A 242 -5.55 -19.38 -18.82
CA ARG A 242 -4.87 -18.81 -17.65
C ARG A 242 -5.30 -19.57 -16.41
N GLU A 243 -4.39 -20.35 -15.85
CA GLU A 243 -4.58 -20.94 -14.53
C GLU A 243 -4.29 -19.87 -13.48
N CYS A 244 -5.30 -19.56 -12.65
CA CYS A 244 -5.18 -18.68 -11.50
C CYS A 244 -5.19 -19.55 -10.25
N GLU A 245 -4.10 -19.56 -9.48
CA GLU A 245 -4.08 -20.20 -8.16
C GLU A 245 -4.83 -19.33 -7.15
N VAL A 246 -5.90 -19.85 -6.56
CA VAL A 246 -6.54 -19.23 -5.40
C VAL A 246 -5.82 -19.73 -4.14
N LYS A 247 -5.02 -18.86 -3.53
CA LYS A 247 -4.36 -19.19 -2.25
C LYS A 247 -5.28 -18.81 -1.11
N ASP A 248 -5.88 -19.82 -0.49
CA ASP A 248 -6.59 -19.66 0.78
C ASP A 248 -5.55 -19.56 1.90
N LYS A 249 -5.52 -18.43 2.62
CA LYS A 249 -4.75 -18.31 3.86
C LYS A 249 -5.73 -18.47 5.01
N GLU A 250 -5.51 -19.54 5.78
CA GLU A 250 -6.30 -19.97 6.94
C GLU A 250 -6.87 -18.82 7.79
N GLU A 251 -8.13 -19.02 8.19
CA GLU A 251 -8.91 -18.38 9.25
C GLU A 251 -8.36 -17.06 9.81
N ILE A 252 -8.85 -15.96 9.24
CA ILE A 252 -9.32 -14.71 9.88
C ILE A 252 -9.65 -13.66 8.81
N THR A 253 -9.31 -13.90 7.55
CA THR A 253 -9.54 -12.92 6.48
C THR A 253 -10.14 -13.59 5.25
N ARG A 254 -11.46 -13.52 5.06
CA ARG A 254 -12.10 -13.87 3.77
C ARG A 254 -11.78 -12.81 2.70
N THR A 255 -10.50 -12.56 2.45
CA THR A 255 -10.03 -11.79 1.30
C THR A 255 -9.46 -12.78 0.31
N PHE A 256 -10.23 -13.05 -0.74
CA PHE A 256 -9.74 -13.81 -1.89
C PHE A 256 -8.61 -13.02 -2.54
N THR A 257 -7.37 -13.45 -2.31
CA THR A 257 -6.26 -12.93 -3.09
C THR A 257 -6.20 -13.73 -4.37
N ILE A 258 -6.97 -13.33 -5.38
CA ILE A 258 -6.79 -13.85 -6.73
C ILE A 258 -5.59 -13.11 -7.29
N SER A 259 -4.39 -13.52 -6.87
CA SER A 259 -3.13 -12.84 -7.16
C SER A 259 -2.79 -12.76 -8.65
N GLU A 260 -3.56 -13.42 -9.52
CA GLU A 260 -3.17 -13.75 -10.89
C GLU A 260 -4.25 -13.55 -11.94
N CYS A 261 -5.46 -13.15 -11.57
CA CYS A 261 -6.49 -12.67 -12.49
C CYS A 261 -6.70 -11.19 -12.14
N GLU A 262 -6.14 -10.30 -12.96
CA GLU A 262 -5.85 -8.91 -12.63
C GLU A 262 -7.07 -8.13 -12.09
N VAL A 263 -6.98 -7.69 -10.84
CA VAL A 263 -7.83 -6.62 -10.27
C VAL A 263 -7.25 -5.28 -10.72
N LYS A 264 -7.95 -4.59 -11.63
CA LYS A 264 -7.68 -3.18 -11.91
C LYS A 264 -8.38 -2.31 -10.87
N ASP A 265 -7.57 -1.59 -10.09
CA ASP A 265 -7.80 -0.27 -9.49
C ASP A 265 -9.25 0.29 -9.58
N LYS A 266 -9.96 0.41 -8.43
CA LYS A 266 -10.37 1.70 -7.79
C LYS A 266 -11.58 1.60 -6.87
N GLU A 267 -11.45 2.33 -5.77
CA GLU A 267 -12.45 2.80 -4.79
C GLU A 267 -13.01 1.77 -3.80
N ALA A 268 -12.73 2.02 -2.52
CA ALA A 268 -13.41 1.40 -1.40
C ALA A 268 -14.90 1.76 -1.47
N GLY A 269 -15.76 0.75 -1.54
CA GLY A 269 -17.18 0.95 -1.35
C GLY A 269 -18.07 -0.25 -1.66
N ASP A 270 -17.68 -1.12 -2.58
CA ASP A 270 -18.57 -2.20 -3.06
C ASP A 270 -17.81 -3.50 -3.37
N ILE A 271 -17.96 -4.48 -2.47
CA ILE A 271 -17.39 -5.82 -2.62
C ILE A 271 -17.87 -6.53 -3.90
N VAL A 272 -19.07 -6.20 -4.40
CA VAL A 272 -19.62 -6.80 -5.62
C VAL A 272 -18.84 -6.33 -6.85
N LYS A 273 -18.49 -5.04 -6.93
CA LYS A 273 -17.65 -4.51 -8.03
C LYS A 273 -16.23 -5.08 -8.00
N GLU A 274 -15.67 -5.27 -6.80
CA GLU A 274 -14.35 -5.87 -6.64
C GLU A 274 -14.35 -7.33 -7.12
N LEU A 275 -15.36 -8.10 -6.72
CA LEU A 275 -15.58 -9.47 -7.20
C LEU A 275 -15.83 -9.52 -8.71
N GLU A 276 -16.61 -8.58 -9.27
CA GLU A 276 -16.85 -8.48 -10.71
C GLU A 276 -15.56 -8.21 -11.49
N ASN A 277 -14.73 -7.29 -11.02
CA ASN A 277 -13.43 -7.04 -11.66
C ASN A 277 -12.52 -8.28 -11.59
N ALA A 278 -12.52 -9.01 -10.47
CA ALA A 278 -11.65 -10.15 -10.28
C ALA A 278 -12.13 -11.42 -11.02
N LEU A 279 -13.43 -11.64 -11.11
CA LEU A 279 -14.02 -12.91 -11.52
C LEU A 279 -14.79 -12.86 -12.85
N SER A 280 -15.04 -11.67 -13.42
CA SER A 280 -15.78 -11.55 -14.70
C SER A 280 -15.12 -12.28 -15.87
N SER A 281 -13.83 -12.63 -15.76
CA SER A 281 -13.09 -13.38 -16.77
C SER A 281 -13.02 -14.88 -16.56
N VAL A 282 -13.49 -15.40 -15.44
CA VAL A 282 -13.41 -16.83 -15.13
C VAL A 282 -14.40 -17.60 -16.01
N GLU A 283 -13.94 -18.63 -16.71
CA GLU A 283 -14.79 -19.50 -17.55
C GLU A 283 -15.00 -20.89 -16.97
N GLU A 284 -14.00 -21.43 -16.27
CA GLU A 284 -14.02 -22.77 -15.69
C GLU A 284 -13.46 -22.75 -14.26
N ILE A 285 -14.08 -23.51 -13.36
CA ILE A 285 -13.60 -23.76 -11.99
C ILE A 285 -13.33 -25.25 -11.84
N GLU A 286 -12.12 -25.63 -11.47
CA GLU A 286 -11.72 -27.04 -11.33
C GLU A 286 -12.31 -27.72 -10.08
N GLY A 287 -12.40 -26.98 -8.97
CA GLY A 287 -12.94 -27.46 -7.70
C GLY A 287 -14.44 -27.18 -7.57
N TYR A 288 -14.79 -26.49 -6.50
CA TYR A 288 -16.16 -26.07 -6.17
C TYR A 288 -16.22 -24.54 -6.03
N LEU A 289 -17.42 -23.99 -6.15
CA LEU A 289 -17.72 -22.60 -5.80
C LEU A 289 -18.51 -22.60 -4.49
N ASP A 290 -17.90 -22.12 -3.40
CA ASP A 290 -18.59 -21.92 -2.13
C ASP A 290 -18.94 -20.45 -1.93
N ILE A 291 -20.20 -20.20 -1.59
CA ILE A 291 -20.78 -18.86 -1.38
C ILE A 291 -21.44 -18.87 -0.02
N SER A 292 -20.61 -18.87 1.01
CA SER A 292 -21.03 -18.91 2.41
C SER A 292 -20.78 -17.57 3.11
N SER A 293 -21.69 -17.18 4.01
CA SER A 293 -21.55 -16.01 4.91
C SER A 293 -21.36 -14.64 4.22
N THR A 294 -22.05 -14.37 3.11
CA THR A 294 -21.97 -13.09 2.36
C THR A 294 -23.33 -12.39 2.26
N PRO A 295 -23.88 -11.82 3.36
CA PRO A 295 -25.22 -11.20 3.36
C PRO A 295 -25.36 -9.98 2.43
N SER A 296 -24.25 -9.44 1.92
CA SER A 296 -24.22 -8.31 0.98
C SER A 296 -24.27 -8.72 -0.50
N ILE A 297 -24.09 -10.01 -0.83
CA ILE A 297 -24.13 -10.51 -2.21
C ILE A 297 -25.55 -11.00 -2.51
N VAL A 298 -26.27 -10.24 -3.35
CA VAL A 298 -27.65 -10.56 -3.75
C VAL A 298 -27.74 -11.24 -5.13
N SER A 299 -26.66 -11.26 -5.90
CA SER A 299 -26.61 -11.82 -7.26
C SER A 299 -25.22 -12.33 -7.60
N LEU A 300 -25.14 -13.36 -8.45
CA LEU A 300 -23.91 -13.93 -9.01
C LEU A 300 -23.61 -13.44 -10.43
N GLU A 301 -24.30 -12.41 -10.91
CA GLU A 301 -24.10 -11.81 -12.24
C GLU A 301 -22.66 -11.32 -12.49
N PHE A 302 -21.87 -11.14 -11.43
CA PHE A 302 -20.45 -10.83 -11.52
C PHE A 302 -19.62 -11.95 -12.17
N LEU A 303 -20.09 -13.21 -12.16
CA LEU A 303 -19.47 -14.37 -12.84
C LEU A 303 -19.85 -14.44 -14.33
N LYS A 304 -19.64 -13.35 -15.07
CA LYS A 304 -20.18 -13.13 -16.42
C LYS A 304 -19.87 -14.21 -17.46
N ARG A 305 -18.73 -14.89 -17.33
CA ARG A 305 -18.25 -15.87 -18.31
C ARG A 305 -18.15 -17.30 -17.79
N LEU A 306 -18.54 -17.55 -16.53
CA LEU A 306 -18.43 -18.88 -15.94
C LEU A 306 -19.38 -19.84 -16.66
N LYS A 307 -18.83 -20.91 -17.22
CA LYS A 307 -19.56 -21.93 -17.99
C LYS A 307 -19.54 -23.29 -17.30
N ILE A 308 -18.43 -23.65 -16.63
CA ILE A 308 -18.20 -25.00 -16.11
C ILE A 308 -17.62 -24.95 -14.69
N ILE A 309 -18.16 -25.79 -13.80
CA ILE A 309 -17.55 -26.14 -12.51
C ILE A 309 -17.32 -27.66 -12.54
N HIS A 310 -16.06 -28.10 -12.55
CA HIS A 310 -15.69 -29.50 -12.77
C HIS A 310 -15.86 -30.38 -11.54
N GLY A 311 -15.84 -29.82 -10.33
CA GLY A 311 -16.10 -30.59 -9.10
C GLY A 311 -15.00 -31.60 -8.75
N LYS A 312 -13.76 -31.42 -9.24
CA LYS A 312 -12.63 -32.33 -8.94
C LYS A 312 -12.21 -32.29 -7.47
N GLN A 313 -12.58 -31.22 -6.77
CA GLN A 313 -12.50 -31.09 -5.32
C GLN A 313 -13.88 -30.70 -4.80
N LEU A 314 -14.29 -31.25 -3.65
CA LEU A 314 -15.57 -30.96 -3.02
C LEU A 314 -15.36 -30.12 -1.76
N ALA A 315 -16.34 -29.27 -1.44
CA ALA A 315 -16.37 -28.52 -0.20
C ALA A 315 -16.28 -29.49 0.99
N ARG A 316 -15.48 -29.14 2.01
CA ARG A 316 -15.47 -29.91 3.26
C ARG A 316 -16.86 -29.79 3.89
N ALA A 317 -17.47 -30.92 4.23
CA ALA A 317 -18.71 -30.92 4.98
C ALA A 317 -18.48 -30.25 6.34
N ASP A 318 -19.25 -29.21 6.64
CA ASP A 318 -19.31 -28.65 7.99
C ASP A 318 -19.67 -29.79 8.95
N LYS A 319 -18.89 -29.93 10.04
CA LYS A 319 -19.12 -30.94 11.08
C LYS A 319 -20.42 -30.70 11.86
N THR A 320 -21.20 -29.70 11.49
CA THR A 320 -22.50 -29.34 12.06
C THR A 320 -23.53 -29.42 10.94
N GLY A 321 -24.11 -30.60 10.73
CA GLY A 321 -25.18 -30.79 9.75
C GLY A 321 -26.42 -29.96 10.09
N GLN A 322 -26.48 -28.73 9.62
CA GLN A 322 -27.68 -27.92 9.53
C GLN A 322 -27.65 -27.22 8.17
N GLY A 323 -28.43 -27.78 7.24
CA GLY A 323 -28.74 -27.15 5.96
C GLY A 323 -29.86 -26.13 6.08
#